data_AF-A0A658NPC2-F1
#
_entry.id   AF-A0A658NPC2-F1
#
_cell.length_a   1.000
_cell.length_b   1.000
_cell.length_c   1.000
_cell.angle_alpha   90.00
_cell.angle_beta   90.00
_cell.angle_gamma   90.00
#
_symmetry.space_group_name_H-M   'P 1'
#
loop_
_entity.id
_entity.type
_entity.pdbx_description
1 polymer ?
#
loop_
_entity_poly.entity_id
_entity_poly.type
_entity_poly.pdbx_seq_one_letter_code
_entity_poly.pdbx_strand_id
1 'polypeptide(L)' 'MVGRLMELAARTAPKAMGKDFIETALLTDEQRVRLGEDLIAVGKERGVPGFQRDGQNVLDSDAVVLIGLLPHLGV' A
#
# COMPACT_ATOMS: atom_id res chain seq x y z
N MET A 1 -1.91 7.90 14.37
CA MET A 1 -1.37 9.25 14.04
C MET A 1 -0.17 9.19 13.08
N VAL A 2 0.75 8.23 13.22
CA VAL A 2 1.96 8.11 12.37
C VAL A 2 1.64 7.90 10.88
N GLY A 3 0.68 7.04 10.54
CA GLY A 3 0.33 6.75 9.13
C GLY A 3 -0.04 8.00 8.31
N ARG A 4 -0.82 8.93 8.87
CA ARG A 4 -1.17 10.19 8.18
C ARG A 4 0.03 11.12 7.95
N LEU A 5 1.02 11.08 8.84
CA LEU A 5 2.28 11.82 8.65
C LEU A 5 3.10 11.18 7.52
N MET A 6 3.08 9.85 7.39
CA MET A 6 3.72 9.14 6.28
C MET A 6 3.05 9.47 4.94
N GLU A 7 1.71 9.56 4.87
CA GLU A 7 0.99 10.01 3.67
C GLU A 7 1.40 11.44 3.28
N LEU A 8 1.45 12.35 4.25
CA LEU A 8 1.90 13.72 4.01
C LEU A 8 3.35 13.78 3.51
N ALA A 9 4.26 13.00 4.13
CA ALA A 9 5.64 12.91 3.70
C ALA A 9 5.77 12.36 2.27
N ALA A 10 4.99 11.33 1.93
CA ALA A 10 4.98 10.75 0.59
C ALA A 10 4.53 11.78 -0.46
N ARG A 11 3.46 12.52 -0.21
CA ARG A 11 2.93 13.54 -1.12
C ARG A 11 3.86 14.75 -1.28
N THR A 12 4.51 15.17 -0.20
CA THR A 12 5.43 16.32 -0.21
C THR A 12 6.86 16.00 -0.63
N ALA A 13 7.23 14.71 -0.74
CA ALA A 13 8.55 14.29 -1.20
C ALA A 13 8.89 14.90 -2.59
N PRO A 14 10.17 15.24 -2.85
CA PRO A 14 10.58 15.83 -4.12
C PRO A 14 10.32 14.85 -5.29
N LYS A 15 9.63 15.33 -6.33
CA LYS A 15 9.25 14.57 -7.53
C LYS A 15 9.63 15.34 -8.79
N ALA A 16 9.79 14.62 -9.90
CA ALA A 16 10.13 15.22 -11.18
C ALA A 16 9.13 16.34 -11.55
N MET A 17 9.66 17.50 -11.94
CA MET A 17 8.87 18.68 -12.34
C MET A 17 7.89 19.22 -11.28
N GLY A 18 8.04 18.84 -10.01
CA GLY A 18 7.12 19.25 -8.93
C GLY A 18 5.70 18.69 -9.07
N LYS A 19 5.50 17.67 -9.89
CA LYS A 19 4.19 17.06 -10.12
C LYS A 19 3.97 15.92 -9.14
N ASP A 20 2.83 15.96 -8.46
CA ASP A 20 2.36 14.86 -7.59
C ASP A 20 1.52 13.90 -8.42
N PHE A 21 2.05 12.70 -8.67
CA PHE A 21 1.37 11.65 -9.42
C PHE A 21 0.93 10.49 -8.55
N ILE A 22 1.16 10.56 -7.23
CA ILE A 22 0.80 9.47 -6.34
C ILE A 22 -0.56 9.72 -5.71
N GLU A 23 -1.23 8.64 -5.37
CA GLU A 23 -2.38 8.63 -4.48
C GLU A 23 -2.02 7.77 -3.26
N THR A 24 -2.53 8.12 -2.08
CA THR A 24 -2.26 7.36 -0.86
C THR A 24 -3.55 6.98 -0.15
N ALA A 25 -3.53 5.82 0.51
CA ALA A 25 -4.59 5.42 1.41
C ALA A 25 -4.01 4.75 2.66
N LEU A 26 -4.38 5.25 3.84
CA LEU A 26 -4.10 4.58 5.11
C LEU A 26 -5.18 3.55 5.42
N LEU A 27 -4.80 2.27 5.39
CA LEU A 27 -5.65 1.15 5.79
C LEU A 27 -5.43 0.80 7.26
N THR A 28 -6.52 0.74 8.02
CA THR A 28 -6.51 0.25 9.42
C THR A 28 -7.53 -0.87 9.61
N ASP A 29 -7.47 -1.53 10.76
CA ASP A 29 -8.46 -2.50 11.23
C ASP A 29 -8.82 -3.54 10.16
N GLU A 30 -10.11 -3.59 9.76
CA GLU A 30 -10.67 -4.54 8.81
C GLU A 30 -10.03 -4.43 7.41
N GLN A 31 -9.71 -3.23 6.93
CA GLN A 31 -9.18 -3.04 5.57
C GLN A 31 -7.79 -3.67 5.42
N ARG A 32 -6.94 -3.46 6.43
CA ARG A 32 -5.60 -4.06 6.48
C ARG A 32 -5.68 -5.58 6.60
N VAL A 33 -6.55 -6.09 7.48
CA VAL A 33 -6.73 -7.54 7.68
C VAL A 33 -7.14 -8.20 6.37
N ARG A 34 -8.17 -7.66 5.71
CA ARG A 34 -8.66 -8.18 4.44
C ARG A 34 -7.57 -8.21 3.35
N LEU A 35 -6.77 -7.14 3.25
CA LEU A 35 -5.65 -7.12 2.31
C LEU A 35 -4.62 -8.23 2.61
N GLY A 36 -4.26 -8.44 3.88
CA GLY A 36 -3.32 -9.49 4.28
C GLY A 36 -3.83 -10.89 3.96
N GLU A 37 -5.10 -11.16 4.24
CA GLU A 37 -5.77 -12.44 3.92
C GLU A 37 -5.83 -12.69 2.41
N ASP A 38 -6.19 -11.69 1.62
CA ASP A 38 -6.24 -11.77 0.16
C ASP A 38 -4.84 -12.07 -0.43
N LEU A 39 -3.79 -11.44 0.10
CA LEU A 39 -2.40 -11.72 -0.31
C LEU A 39 -2.01 -13.18 -0.01
N ILE A 40 -2.36 -13.69 1.18
CA ILE A 40 -2.09 -15.10 1.54
C ILE A 40 -2.87 -16.05 0.61
N ALA A 41 -4.14 -15.75 0.32
CA ALA A 41 -4.98 -16.55 -0.57
C ALA A 41 -4.38 -16.62 -1.99
N VAL A 42 -4.02 -15.47 -2.57
CA VAL A 42 -3.36 -15.39 -3.89
C VAL A 42 -2.03 -16.15 -3.90
N GLY A 43 -1.24 -16.03 -2.83
CA GLY A 43 0.03 -16.75 -2.72
C GLY A 43 -0.13 -18.26 -2.66
N LYS A 44 -1.20 -18.77 -2.04
CA LYS A 44 -1.55 -20.20 -2.04
C LYS A 44 -2.07 -20.66 -3.40
N GLU A 45 -3.00 -19.92 -3.98
CA GLU A 45 -3.62 -20.23 -5.28
C GLU A 45 -2.59 -20.30 -6.41
N ARG A 46 -1.67 -19.32 -6.45
CA ARG A 46 -0.70 -19.18 -7.54
C ARG A 46 0.64 -19.88 -7.28
N GLY A 47 0.81 -20.49 -6.10
CA GLY A 47 2.07 -21.11 -5.71
C GLY A 47 3.24 -20.13 -5.63
N VAL A 48 2.98 -18.87 -5.23
CA VAL A 48 3.98 -17.81 -5.10
C VAL A 48 4.17 -17.49 -3.62
N PRO A 49 5.18 -18.06 -2.94
CA PRO A 49 5.35 -17.92 -1.48
C PRO A 49 5.54 -16.47 -1.01
N GLY A 50 6.05 -15.60 -1.88
CA GLY A 50 6.25 -14.18 -1.57
C GLY A 50 4.98 -13.47 -1.11
N PHE A 51 3.85 -13.75 -1.77
CA PHE A 51 2.56 -13.17 -1.38
C PHE A 51 2.07 -13.66 -0.02
N GLN A 52 2.38 -14.91 0.37
CA GLN A 52 2.02 -15.41 1.70
C GLN A 52 2.83 -14.71 2.80
N ARG A 53 4.14 -14.57 2.60
CA ARG A 53 5.02 -13.82 3.51
C ARG A 53 4.56 -12.37 3.65
N ASP A 54 4.30 -11.70 2.53
CA ASP A 54 3.92 -10.29 2.53
C ASP A 54 2.53 -10.07 3.11
N GLY A 55 1.60 -10.99 2.88
CA GLY A 55 0.30 -10.98 3.55
C GLY A 55 0.43 -11.13 5.07
N GLN A 56 1.31 -12.01 5.55
CA GLN A 56 1.59 -12.11 6.99
C GLN A 56 2.20 -10.82 7.55
N ASN A 57 3.15 -10.20 6.85
CA ASN A 57 3.70 -8.89 7.25
C ASN A 57 2.61 -7.82 7.38
N VAL A 58 1.61 -7.82 6.48
CA VAL A 58 0.45 -6.92 6.55
C VAL A 58 -0.38 -7.21 7.80
N LEU A 59 -0.65 -8.49 8.10
CA LEU A 59 -1.41 -8.92 9.29
C LEU A 59 -0.68 -8.66 10.62
N ASP A 60 0.64 -8.55 10.60
CA ASP A 60 1.45 -8.25 11.79
C ASP A 60 1.67 -6.75 12.00
N SER A 61 1.31 -5.90 11.04
CA SER A 61 1.50 -4.44 11.10
C SER A 61 0.30 -3.71 11.70
N ASP A 62 0.46 -2.62 12.47
CA ASP A 62 -0.70 -1.87 13.00
C ASP A 62 -1.59 -1.22 11.91
N ALA A 63 -0.99 -0.85 10.78
CA ALA A 63 -1.64 -0.21 9.65
C ALA A 63 -0.81 -0.40 8.37
N VAL A 64 -1.41 -0.13 7.21
CA VAL A 64 -0.71 -0.10 5.91
C VAL A 64 -0.94 1.24 5.23
N VAL A 65 0.14 1.89 4.79
CA VAL A 65 0.06 3.04 3.87
C VAL A 65 0.19 2.49 2.45
N LEU A 66 -0.91 2.44 1.72
CA LEU A 66 -0.90 2.12 0.31
C LEU A 66 -0.51 3.36 -0.50
N ILE A 67 0.39 3.19 -1.45
CA ILE A 67 0.83 4.23 -2.39
C ILE A 67 0.58 3.72 -3.80
N GLY A 68 -0.28 4.41 -4.54
CA GLY A 68 -0.59 4.16 -5.94
C GLY A 68 -0.12 5.30 -6.83
N LEU A 69 -0.28 5.13 -8.15
CA LEU A 69 -0.11 6.19 -9.14
C LEU A 69 -1.46 6.56 -9.72
N LEU A 70 -1.69 7.86 -9.88
CA LEU A 70 -2.79 8.37 -10.68
C LEU A 70 -2.60 7.96 -12.15
N PRO A 71 -3.69 7.79 -12.91
CA PRO A 71 -3.61 7.52 -14.33
C PRO A 71 -2.73 8.56 -15.05
N HIS A 72 -1.83 8.08 -15.91
CA HIS A 72 -1.10 8.95 -16.82
C HIS A 72 -2.09 9.70 -17.73
N LEU A 73 -1.93 11.02 -17.84
CA LEU A 73 -2.84 11.86 -18.64
C LEU A 73 -2.60 11.78 -20.15
N GLY A 74 -1.60 10.99 -20.59
CA GLY A 74 -1.33 10.75 -22.01
C GLY A 74 -0.83 11.96 -22.81
N VAL A 75 -0.32 13.00 -22.14
CA VAL A 75 0.23 14.21 -22.77
C VAL A 75 1.69 14.05 -23.17
#